data_AF-A0A4P6B4H4-F1
#
_entry.id   AF-A0A4P6B4H4-F1
#
_cell.length_a   1.000
_cell.length_b   1.000
_cell.length_c   1.000
_cell.angle_alpha   90.00
_cell.angle_beta   90.00
_cell.angle_gamma   90.00
#
_symmetry.space_group_name_H-M   'P 1'
#
loop_
_entity.id
_entity.type
_entity.pdbx_description
1 polymer ?
#
loop_
_entity_poly.entity_id
_entity_poly.type
_entity_poly.pdbx_seq_one_letter_code
_entity_poly.pdbx_strand_id
1 'polypeptide(L)'
;MSREQAAFRLHIGSRTLTSYETGQTMVPPEVVLKMAEVYERPDLPANYCAMMCPIGQKIAYHFEKNNIATIVLGLLKELEDAINVRTRLVSIAADGRLEKNEKGDFRQILRELCELGKEIEEMRQFAAKNGISIEDIMPNQKEKAASQKAAS
;
A
#
# COMPACT_ATOMS: atom_id res chain seq x y z
N MET A 1 23.22 0.43 -14.63
CA MET A 1 23.30 1.92 -14.71
C MET A 1 24.30 2.41 -13.68
N SER A 2 25.11 3.43 -13.99
CA SER A 2 26.00 4.03 -12.97
C SER A 2 25.26 5.01 -12.07
N ARG A 3 25.78 5.28 -10.87
CA ARG A 3 25.19 6.25 -9.94
C ARG A 3 25.16 7.67 -10.53
N GLU A 4 26.17 8.04 -11.31
CA GLU A 4 26.22 9.34 -12.00
C GLU A 4 25.12 9.46 -13.06
N GLN A 5 24.86 8.39 -13.81
CA GLN A 5 23.76 8.33 -14.78
C GLN A 5 22.40 8.38 -14.08
N ALA A 6 22.25 7.67 -12.96
CA ALA A 6 21.05 7.70 -12.13
C ALA A 6 20.77 9.12 -11.60
N ALA A 7 21.78 9.75 -10.98
CA ALA A 7 21.68 11.09 -10.43
C ALA A 7 21.28 12.11 -11.50
N PHE A 8 21.85 11.99 -12.71
CA PHE A 8 21.47 12.81 -13.85
C PHE A 8 19.98 12.64 -14.23
N ARG A 9 19.50 11.40 -14.36
CA ARG A 9 18.08 11.10 -14.67
C ARG A 9 17.11 11.57 -13.58
N LEU A 10 17.56 11.53 -12.32
CA LEU A 10 16.78 11.99 -11.16
C LEU A 10 16.84 13.50 -10.96
N HIS A 11 17.68 14.22 -11.72
CA HIS A 11 17.96 15.64 -11.57
C HIS A 11 18.45 16.03 -10.17
N ILE A 12 19.33 15.21 -9.58
CA ILE A 12 19.95 15.45 -8.26
C ILE A 12 21.47 15.29 -8.34
N GLY A 13 22.20 15.78 -7.34
CA GLY A 13 23.65 15.58 -7.26
C GLY A 13 24.01 14.13 -6.90
N SER A 14 25.11 13.60 -7.46
CA SER A 14 25.59 12.22 -7.16
C SER A 14 25.84 12.00 -5.65
N ARG A 15 26.32 13.03 -4.93
CA ARG A 15 26.46 13.00 -3.47
C ARG A 15 25.12 12.93 -2.75
N THR A 16 24.11 13.67 -3.21
CA THR A 16 22.75 13.63 -2.67
C THR A 16 22.15 12.23 -2.86
N LEU A 17 22.29 11.67 -4.06
CA LEU A 17 21.84 10.30 -4.34
C LEU A 17 22.52 9.27 -3.43
N THR A 18 23.82 9.43 -3.19
CA THR A 18 24.56 8.59 -2.23
C THR A 18 23.98 8.67 -0.82
N SER A 19 23.64 9.89 -0.37
CA SER A 19 23.02 10.11 0.95
C SER A 19 21.67 9.40 1.06
N TYR A 20 20.90 9.39 -0.03
CA TYR A 20 19.62 8.69 -0.12
C TYR A 20 19.80 7.16 -0.11
N GLU A 21 20.69 6.63 -0.95
CA GLU A 21 20.94 5.18 -1.06
C GLU A 21 21.53 4.57 0.20
N THR A 22 22.32 5.35 0.94
CA THR A 22 22.93 4.90 2.21
C THR A 22 22.05 5.15 3.43
N GLY A 23 20.87 5.75 3.25
CA GLY A 23 19.96 6.08 4.35
C GLY A 23 20.46 7.20 5.28
N GLN A 24 21.49 7.95 4.88
CA GLN A 24 22.00 9.10 5.65
C GLN A 24 21.00 10.26 5.70
N THR A 25 20.17 10.39 4.68
CA THR A 25 19.12 11.41 4.62
C THR A 25 17.82 10.79 4.12
N MET A 26 16.71 11.19 4.74
CA MET A 26 15.38 10.79 4.29
C MET A 26 15.13 11.30 2.87
N VAL A 27 14.75 10.40 1.97
CA VAL A 27 14.45 10.72 0.58
C VAL A 27 13.08 11.39 0.51
N PRO A 28 12.92 12.52 -0.22
CA PRO A 28 11.59 13.09 -0.47
C PRO A 28 10.71 12.10 -1.27
N PRO A 29 9.41 11.95 -0.94
CA PRO A 29 8.54 10.96 -1.60
C PRO A 29 8.50 11.07 -3.13
N GLU A 30 8.50 12.29 -3.66
CA GLU A 30 8.52 12.56 -5.11
C GLU A 30 9.81 12.08 -5.79
N VAL A 31 10.93 12.06 -5.05
CA VAL A 31 12.20 11.51 -5.53
C VAL A 31 12.15 9.99 -5.48
N VAL A 32 11.51 9.39 -4.47
CA VAL A 32 11.33 7.92 -4.38
C VAL A 32 10.52 7.39 -5.57
N LEU A 33 9.46 8.09 -5.98
CA LEU A 33 8.68 7.72 -7.17
C LEU A 33 9.56 7.70 -8.43
N LYS A 34 10.35 8.76 -8.64
CA LYS A 34 11.31 8.81 -9.77
C LYS A 34 12.40 7.74 -9.65
N MET A 35 12.87 7.44 -8.44
CA MET A 35 13.84 6.36 -8.20
C MET A 35 13.25 5.01 -8.56
N ALA A 36 11.96 4.76 -8.28
CA ALA A 36 11.28 3.53 -8.66
C ALA A 36 11.29 3.33 -10.19
N GLU A 37 11.02 4.39 -10.95
CA GLU A 37 11.09 4.39 -12.41
C GLU A 37 12.53 4.20 -12.92
N VAL A 38 13.47 5.02 -12.43
CA VAL A 38 14.86 5.05 -12.90
C VAL A 38 15.61 3.75 -12.54
N TYR A 39 15.28 3.12 -11.41
CA TYR A 39 15.90 1.86 -10.96
C TYR A 39 15.14 0.62 -11.41
N GLU A 40 13.98 0.79 -12.08
CA GLU A 40 13.09 -0.32 -12.44
C GLU A 40 12.71 -1.14 -11.19
N ARG A 41 12.43 -0.43 -10.09
CA ARG A 41 12.07 -0.98 -8.77
C ARG A 41 10.68 -0.50 -8.37
N PRO A 42 9.61 -1.06 -8.95
CA PRO A 42 8.23 -0.66 -8.65
C PRO A 42 7.82 -0.92 -7.19
N ASP A 43 8.56 -1.76 -6.46
CA ASP A 43 8.38 -2.02 -5.04
C ASP A 43 8.95 -0.93 -4.12
N LEU A 44 9.78 -0.02 -4.65
CA LEU A 44 10.47 1.01 -3.87
C LEU A 44 9.53 1.96 -3.11
N PRO A 45 8.42 2.47 -3.69
CA PRO A 45 7.52 3.37 -2.97
C PRO A 45 6.85 2.70 -1.77
N ALA A 46 6.46 1.44 -1.92
CA ALA A 46 5.82 0.68 -0.85
C ALA A 46 6.79 0.37 0.28
N ASN A 47 8.02 -0.06 -0.04
CA ASN A 47 9.07 -0.27 0.94
C ASN A 47 9.44 1.03 1.66
N TYR A 48 9.53 2.14 0.93
CA TYR A 48 9.76 3.46 1.51
C TYR A 48 8.66 3.84 2.50
N CYS A 49 7.39 3.64 2.13
CA CYS A 49 6.26 3.90 3.03
C CYS A 49 6.32 3.02 4.27
N ALA A 50 6.58 1.73 4.13
CA ALA A 50 6.62 0.79 5.25
C ALA A 50 7.78 1.07 6.22
N MET A 51 8.96 1.47 5.72
CA MET A 51 10.19 1.47 6.51
C MET A 51 10.77 2.85 6.82
N MET A 52 10.51 3.87 5.99
CA MET A 52 11.17 5.18 6.12
C MET A 52 10.21 6.36 6.28
N CYS A 53 9.06 6.34 5.61
CA CYS A 53 8.10 7.44 5.68
C CYS A 53 7.46 7.50 7.08
N PRO A 54 7.51 8.62 7.82
CA PRO A 54 6.89 8.71 9.15
C PRO A 54 5.36 8.53 9.16
N ILE A 55 4.71 8.86 8.04
CA ILE A 55 3.27 8.61 7.85
C ILE A 55 3.08 7.13 7.55
N GLY A 56 3.82 6.61 6.57
CA GLY A 56 3.74 5.21 6.14
C GLY A 56 4.06 4.22 7.26
N GLN A 57 5.04 4.47 8.12
CA GLN A 57 5.35 3.61 9.27
C GLN A 57 4.16 3.43 10.24
N LYS A 58 3.16 4.32 10.21
CA LYS A 58 1.95 4.22 11.03
C LYS A 58 0.81 3.46 10.35
N ILE A 59 0.82 3.35 9.02
CA ILE A 59 -0.36 2.89 8.24
C ILE A 59 -0.05 1.85 7.16
N ALA A 60 1.18 1.81 6.67
CA ALA A 60 1.66 0.89 5.65
C ALA A 60 2.17 -0.39 6.32
N TYR A 61 2.01 -1.49 5.61
CA TYR A 61 2.45 -2.80 6.07
C TYR A 61 3.87 -3.08 5.59
N HIS A 62 4.63 -3.86 6.37
CA HIS A 62 5.91 -4.41 5.91
C HIS A 62 5.65 -5.72 5.16
N PHE A 63 6.33 -5.90 4.02
CA PHE A 63 6.10 -7.01 3.09
C PHE A 63 7.32 -7.92 3.01
N GLU A 64 7.21 -9.13 3.59
CA GLU A 64 8.31 -10.10 3.59
C GLU A 64 8.07 -11.30 2.66
N LYS A 65 6.81 -11.58 2.31
CA LYS A 65 6.45 -12.75 1.52
C LYS A 65 6.81 -12.55 0.04
N ASN A 66 7.49 -13.53 -0.54
CA ASN A 66 7.83 -13.57 -1.98
C ASN A 66 7.25 -14.80 -2.70
N ASN A 67 6.43 -15.60 -2.01
CA ASN A 67 5.82 -16.82 -2.58
C ASN A 67 4.31 -16.60 -2.77
N ILE A 68 3.86 -16.70 -4.03
CA ILE A 68 2.44 -16.50 -4.38
C ILE A 68 1.50 -17.46 -3.64
N ALA A 69 1.89 -18.72 -3.40
CA ALA A 69 1.06 -19.68 -2.72
C ALA A 69 0.82 -19.28 -1.26
N THR A 70 1.85 -18.84 -0.55
CA THR A 70 1.72 -18.37 0.83
C THR A 70 0.88 -17.09 0.93
N ILE A 71 1.04 -16.17 -0.03
CA ILE A 71 0.23 -14.94 -0.10
C ILE A 71 -1.24 -15.27 -0.37
N VAL A 72 -1.53 -16.13 -1.35
CA VAL A 72 -2.91 -16.55 -1.66
C VAL A 72 -3.56 -17.26 -0.47
N LEU A 73 -2.85 -18.18 0.19
CA LEU A 73 -3.38 -18.88 1.36
C LEU A 73 -3.65 -17.93 2.53
N GLY A 74 -2.76 -16.96 2.78
CA GLY A 74 -2.98 -15.92 3.78
C GLY A 74 -4.22 -15.08 3.45
N LEU A 75 -4.33 -14.60 2.21
CA LEU A 75 -5.49 -13.84 1.74
C LEU A 75 -6.81 -14.61 1.90
N LEU A 76 -6.83 -15.92 1.56
CA LEU A 76 -8.01 -16.76 1.71
C LEU A 76 -8.40 -16.94 3.18
N LYS A 77 -7.43 -17.12 4.07
CA LYS A 77 -7.68 -17.21 5.53
C LYS A 77 -8.29 -15.90 6.05
N GLU A 78 -7.69 -14.76 5.74
CA GLU A 78 -8.21 -13.46 6.23
C GLU A 78 -9.56 -13.09 5.63
N LEU A 79 -9.84 -13.55 4.40
CA LEU A 79 -11.15 -13.37 3.79
C LEU A 79 -12.24 -14.13 4.57
N GLU A 80 -11.95 -15.36 5.00
CA GLU A 80 -12.86 -16.15 5.83
C GLU A 80 -13.08 -15.48 7.20
N ASP A 81 -12.03 -14.96 7.83
CA ASP A 81 -12.13 -14.24 9.10
C ASP A 81 -12.98 -12.96 8.99
N ALA A 82 -12.83 -12.22 7.88
CA ALA A 82 -13.68 -11.08 7.57
C ALA A 82 -15.16 -11.48 7.36
N ILE A 83 -15.42 -12.64 6.74
CA ILE A 83 -16.78 -13.17 6.58
C ILE A 83 -17.39 -13.53 7.95
N ASN A 84 -16.60 -14.10 8.86
CA ASN A 84 -17.05 -14.49 10.20
C ASN A 84 -17.55 -13.29 11.02
N VAL A 85 -16.95 -12.11 10.86
CA VAL A 85 -17.35 -10.90 11.58
C VAL A 85 -18.41 -10.05 10.86
N ARG A 86 -18.77 -10.39 9.61
CA ARG A 86 -19.71 -9.65 8.75
C ARG A 86 -21.07 -9.43 9.41
N THR A 87 -21.69 -10.47 9.95
CA THR A 87 -23.04 -10.37 10.53
C THR A 87 -23.06 -9.42 11.72
N ARG A 88 -22.01 -9.44 12.55
CA ARG A 88 -21.89 -8.52 13.68
C ARG A 88 -21.70 -7.08 13.21
N LEU A 89 -20.89 -6.86 12.18
CA LEU A 89 -20.72 -5.54 11.56
C LEU A 89 -22.05 -4.97 11.05
N VAL A 90 -22.87 -5.79 10.36
CA VAL A 90 -24.21 -5.38 9.91
C VAL A 90 -25.10 -5.00 11.09
N SER A 91 -25.08 -5.79 12.17
CA SER A 91 -25.85 -5.50 13.38
C SER A 91 -25.44 -4.17 14.03
N ILE A 92 -24.14 -3.86 14.10
CA ILE A 92 -23.63 -2.59 14.65
C ILE A 92 -23.99 -1.41 13.73
N ALA A 93 -24.00 -1.62 12.42
CA ALA A 93 -24.29 -0.55 11.47
C ALA A 93 -25.80 -0.29 11.25
N ALA A 94 -26.68 -1.14 11.79
CA ALA A 94 -28.10 -1.20 11.40
C ALA A 94 -28.89 0.09 11.67
N ASP A 95 -28.55 0.82 12.73
CA ASP A 95 -29.19 2.08 13.12
C ASP A 95 -28.37 3.33 12.72
N GLY A 96 -27.22 3.10 12.06
CA GLY A 96 -26.27 4.13 11.65
C GLY A 96 -25.48 4.77 12.79
N ARG A 97 -25.45 4.20 14.00
CA ARG A 97 -24.76 4.77 15.16
C ARG A 97 -23.88 3.71 15.83
N LEU A 98 -22.65 4.09 16.16
CA LEU A 98 -21.77 3.24 16.95
C LEU A 98 -21.95 3.53 18.45
N GLU A 99 -22.61 2.63 19.17
CA GLU A 99 -22.85 2.77 20.61
C GLU A 99 -21.60 2.44 21.46
N LYS A 100 -21.59 2.88 22.73
CA LYS A 100 -20.42 2.71 23.62
C LYS A 100 -20.10 1.24 23.92
N ASN A 101 -21.13 0.42 24.11
CA ASN A 101 -21.07 -1.03 24.31
C ASN A 101 -20.61 -1.79 23.06
N GLU A 102 -20.78 -1.23 21.86
CA GLU A 102 -20.40 -1.87 20.60
C GLU A 102 -18.94 -1.64 20.22
N LYS A 103 -18.26 -0.68 20.85
CA LYS A 103 -16.86 -0.33 20.54
C LYS A 103 -15.89 -1.50 20.68
N GLY A 104 -16.17 -2.45 21.59
CA GLY A 104 -15.36 -3.65 21.77
C GLY A 104 -15.40 -4.53 20.51
N ASP A 105 -16.60 -4.91 20.11
CA ASP A 105 -16.86 -5.73 18.93
C ASP A 105 -16.40 -5.03 17.65
N PHE A 106 -16.67 -3.73 17.52
CA PHE A 106 -16.25 -2.93 16.39
C PHE A 106 -14.72 -2.88 16.27
N ARG A 107 -13.99 -2.81 17.39
CA ARG A 107 -12.52 -2.89 17.37
C ARG A 107 -12.03 -4.26 16.90
N GLN A 108 -12.68 -5.35 17.30
CA GLN A 108 -12.31 -6.69 16.84
C GLN A 108 -12.56 -6.80 15.33
N ILE A 109 -13.72 -6.35 14.84
CA ILE A 109 -14.03 -6.31 13.41
C ILE A 109 -12.95 -5.53 12.64
N LEU A 110 -12.59 -4.33 13.12
CA LEU A 110 -11.55 -3.53 12.47
C LEU A 110 -10.19 -4.24 12.46
N ARG A 111 -9.87 -5.07 13.46
CA ARG A 111 -8.65 -5.87 13.45
C ARG A 111 -8.65 -6.87 12.29
N GLU A 112 -9.71 -7.65 12.14
CA GLU A 112 -9.83 -8.61 11.03
C GLU A 112 -9.76 -7.90 9.67
N LEU A 113 -10.42 -6.75 9.53
CA LEU A 113 -10.36 -5.95 8.30
C LEU A 113 -8.96 -5.39 8.02
N CYS A 114 -8.20 -5.01 9.06
CA CYS A 114 -6.82 -4.58 8.93
C CYS A 114 -5.88 -5.75 8.54
N GLU A 115 -6.12 -6.95 9.03
CA GLU A 115 -5.36 -8.16 8.66
C GLU A 115 -5.64 -8.54 7.20
N LEU A 116 -6.90 -8.53 6.77
CA LEU A 116 -7.26 -8.68 5.36
C LEU A 116 -6.63 -7.60 4.48
N GLY A 117 -6.66 -6.34 4.92
CA GLY A 117 -6.03 -5.22 4.22
C GLY A 117 -4.52 -5.41 4.01
N LYS A 118 -3.84 -6.01 4.99
CA LYS A 118 -2.42 -6.37 4.89
C LYS A 118 -2.17 -7.41 3.79
N GLU A 119 -2.94 -8.51 3.77
CA GLU A 119 -2.76 -9.58 2.77
C GLU A 119 -3.08 -9.09 1.34
N ILE A 120 -4.07 -8.21 1.18
CA ILE A 120 -4.35 -7.55 -0.11
C ILE A 120 -3.15 -6.73 -0.56
N GLU A 121 -2.53 -5.99 0.36
CA GLU A 121 -1.38 -5.15 0.01
C GLU A 121 -0.13 -6.00 -0.29
N GLU A 122 0.10 -7.10 0.43
CA GLU A 122 1.12 -8.10 0.09
C GLU A 122 0.94 -8.64 -1.34
N MET A 123 -0.29 -8.95 -1.74
CA MET A 123 -0.61 -9.37 -3.11
C MET A 123 -0.28 -8.28 -4.14
N ARG A 124 -0.62 -7.02 -3.86
CA ARG A 124 -0.29 -5.89 -4.74
C ARG A 124 1.22 -5.72 -4.89
N GLN A 125 1.97 -5.83 -3.80
CA GLN A 125 3.43 -5.75 -3.86
C GLN A 125 4.04 -6.92 -4.62
N PHE A 126 3.51 -8.13 -4.46
CA PHE A 126 3.92 -9.27 -5.25
C PHE A 126 3.69 -9.05 -6.75
N ALA A 127 2.51 -8.54 -7.12
CA ALA A 127 2.20 -8.20 -8.52
C ALA A 127 3.16 -7.13 -9.07
N ALA A 128 3.39 -6.04 -8.34
CA ALA A 128 4.33 -4.97 -8.73
C ALA A 128 5.75 -5.50 -8.98
N LYS A 129 6.28 -6.35 -8.07
CA LYS A 129 7.59 -7.00 -8.23
C LYS A 129 7.68 -7.89 -9.48
N ASN A 130 6.55 -8.42 -9.95
CA ASN A 130 6.46 -9.25 -11.15
C ASN A 130 6.06 -8.45 -12.40
N GLY A 131 6.24 -7.12 -12.38
CA GLY A 131 6.03 -6.25 -13.54
C GLY A 131 4.56 -5.91 -13.83
N ILE A 132 3.66 -6.19 -12.89
CA ILE A 132 2.25 -5.82 -13.01
C ILE A 132 2.05 -4.45 -12.37
N SER A 133 1.80 -3.43 -13.20
CA SER A 133 1.49 -2.08 -12.72
C SER A 133 0.15 -2.05 -11.98
N ILE A 134 0.18 -1.70 -10.70
CA ILE A 134 -1.04 -1.53 -9.90
C ILE A 134 -1.83 -0.29 -10.34
N GLU A 135 -1.13 0.73 -10.84
CA GLU A 135 -1.75 1.97 -11.35
C GLU A 135 -2.63 1.71 -12.57
N ASP A 136 -2.27 0.70 -13.40
CA ASP A 136 -3.06 0.31 -14.57
C ASP A 136 -4.34 -0.45 -14.20
N ILE A 137 -4.36 -1.06 -13.01
CA ILE A 137 -5.48 -1.87 -12.50
C ILE A 137 -6.42 -1.03 -11.63
N MET A 138 -5.86 -0.11 -10.85
CA MET A 138 -6.66 0.75 -9.97
C MET A 138 -7.44 1.76 -10.81
N PRO A 139 -8.78 1.85 -10.65
CA PRO A 139 -9.58 2.78 -11.44
C PRO A 139 -9.09 4.20 -11.21
N ASN A 140 -8.67 4.84 -12.30
CA ASN A 140 -8.07 6.16 -12.27
C ASN A 140 -9.09 7.16 -11.69
N GLN A 141 -8.73 7.95 -10.68
CA GLN A 141 -9.67 8.94 -10.11
C GLN A 141 -10.16 9.94 -11.16
N LYS A 142 -9.41 10.12 -12.25
CA LYS A 142 -9.79 10.92 -13.42
C LYS A 142 -10.99 10.35 -14.19
N GLU A 143 -11.14 9.03 -14.28
CA GLU A 143 -12.30 8.40 -14.96
C GLU A 143 -13.57 8.51 -14.12
N LYS A 144 -13.46 8.41 -12.78
CA LYS A 144 -14.61 8.62 -11.88
C LYS A 144 -15.11 10.06 -11.91
N ALA A 145 -14.21 11.04 -11.95
CA ALA A 145 -14.57 12.46 -12.06
C ALA A 145 -15.16 12.83 -13.44
N ALA A 146 -14.69 12.19 -14.53
CA ALA A 146 -15.23 12.39 -15.87
C ALA A 146 -16.63 11.77 -16.03
N SER A 147 -16.84 10.55 -15.53
CA SER A 147 -18.13 9.86 -15.57
C SER A 147 -19.20 10.52 -14.69
N GLN A 148 -18.81 11.14 -13.57
CA GLN A 148 -19.74 11.91 -12.72
C GLN A 148 -20.15 13.25 -13.35
N LYS A 149 -19.27 13.89 -14.13
CA LYS A 149 -19.59 15.13 -14.86
C LYS A 149 -20.44 14.90 -16.12
N ALA A 150 -20.43 13.70 -16.69
CA ALA A 150 -21.27 13.33 -17.82
C ALA A 150 -22.69 12.88 -17.41
N ALA A 151 -22.90 12.59 -16.13
CA ALA A 151 -24.18 12.16 -15.55
C ALA A 151 -24.88 13.26 -14.72
N SER A 152 -24.30 14.47 -14.69
CA SER A 152 -24.86 15.68 -14.06
C SER A 152 -25.19 16.71 -15.13
#